data_AF-A0A450U984-F1
#
_entry.id   AF-A0A450U984-F1
#
_cell.length_a   1.000
_cell.length_b   1.000
_cell.length_c   1.000
_cell.angle_alpha   90.00
_cell.angle_beta   90.00
_cell.angle_gamma   90.00
#
_symmetry.space_group_name_H-M   'P 1'
#
loop_
_entity.id
_entity.type
_entity.pdbx_description
1 polymer ?
#
loop_
_entity_poly.entity_id
_entity_poly.type
_entity_poly.pdbx_seq_one_letter_code
_entity_poly.pdbx_strand_id
1 'polypeptide(L)' 'MAPESWPGRARAMSGQPSGQRFEFRVLAVNKAGEGAASNGVLAVL' A
#
# COMPACT_ATOMS: atom_id res chain seq x y z
N MET A 1 -24.42 -7.75 -6.32
CA MET A 1 -23.01 -8.10 -6.06
C MET A 1 -22.43 -6.97 -5.23
N ALA A 2 -22.14 -7.20 -3.94
CA ALA A 2 -21.66 -6.14 -3.04
C ALA A 2 -20.17 -5.83 -3.34
N PRO A 3 -19.77 -4.55 -3.42
CA PRO A 3 -18.41 -4.15 -3.81
C PRO A 3 -17.31 -4.38 -2.76
N GLU A 4 -17.64 -4.99 -1.60
CA GLU A 4 -16.86 -4.79 -0.37
C GLU A 4 -15.80 -5.84 -0.02
N SER A 5 -15.63 -6.94 -0.76
CA SER A 5 -14.60 -7.94 -0.40
C SER A 5 -13.74 -8.39 -1.59
N TRP A 6 -12.88 -7.49 -2.06
CA TRP A 6 -11.77 -7.87 -2.93
C TRP A 6 -10.61 -8.36 -2.04
N PRO A 7 -10.19 -9.64 -2.12
CA PRO A 7 -8.97 -10.08 -1.43
C PRO A 7 -7.77 -9.32 -2.00
N GLY A 8 -6.93 -8.74 -1.13
CA GLY A 8 -5.70 -8.03 -1.52
C GLY A 8 -5.65 -6.53 -1.26
N ARG A 9 -6.57 -5.95 -0.47
CA ARG A 9 -6.55 -4.51 -0.12
C ARG A 9 -5.56 -4.11 0.97
N ALA A 10 -5.00 -5.07 1.70
CA ALA A 10 -4.08 -4.81 2.81
C ALA A 10 -2.91 -5.79 2.77
N ARG A 11 -1.71 -5.29 3.09
CA ARG A 11 -0.49 -6.08 3.20
C ARG A 11 0.28 -5.63 4.44
N ALA A 12 0.57 -6.56 5.34
CA ALA A 12 1.47 -6.31 6.44
C ALA A 12 2.93 -6.33 5.94
N MET A 13 3.72 -5.37 6.40
CA MET A 13 5.16 -5.33 6.20
C MET A 13 5.86 -5.61 7.52
N SER A 14 6.86 -6.48 7.48
CA SER A 14 7.67 -6.89 8.63
C SER A 14 9.15 -6.57 8.39
N GLY A 15 9.91 -6.36 9.47
CA GLY A 15 11.35 -6.10 9.40
C GLY A 15 11.73 -4.62 9.30
N GLN A 16 10.76 -3.70 9.43
CA GLN A 16 11.06 -2.28 9.53
C GLN A 16 11.78 -1.98 10.85
N PRO A 17 12.87 -1.19 10.84
CA PRO A 17 13.48 -0.64 12.04
C PRO A 17 12.47 0.15 12.89
N SER A 18 12.47 -0.06 14.20
CA SER A 18 11.62 0.69 15.13
C SER A 18 12.05 2.15 15.24
N GLY A 19 11.08 3.04 15.49
CA GLY A 19 11.35 4.48 15.68
C GLY A 19 11.73 5.26 14.42
N GLN A 20 11.91 4.60 13.28
CA GLN A 20 12.16 5.26 12.00
C GLN A 20 10.84 5.63 11.30
N ARG A 21 10.78 6.84 10.75
CA ARG A 21 9.65 7.30 9.93
C ARG A 21 9.80 6.86 8.49
N PHE A 22 8.74 6.27 7.94
CA PHE A 22 8.64 5.83 6.55
C PHE A 22 7.43 6.47 5.89
N GLU A 23 7.57 6.74 4.60
CA GLU A 23 6.45 7.11 3.73
C GLU A 23 6.07 5.91 2.85
N PHE A 24 4.78 5.57 2.85
CA PHE A 24 4.23 4.47 2.06
C PHE A 24 3.29 4.99 0.98
N ARG A 25 3.37 4.37 -0.20
CA ARG A 25 2.47 4.59 -1.33
C ARG A 25 2.18 3.27 -2.03
N VAL A 26 1.02 3.18 -2.68
CA VAL A 26 0.58 1.99 -3.43
C VAL A 26 0.46 2.34 -4.90
N LEU A 27 0.95 1.47 -5.78
CA LEU A 27 0.71 1.53 -7.23
C LEU A 27 -0.23 0.40 -7.62
N ALA A 28 -1.27 0.72 -8.39
CA ALA A 28 -2.12 -0.28 -9.02
C ALA A 28 -1.47 -0.74 -10.34
N VAL A 29 -1.34 -2.05 -10.55
CA VAL A 29 -0.74 -2.60 -11.78
C VAL A 29 -1.79 -3.39 -12.55
N ASN A 30 -1.89 -3.14 -13.86
CA ASN A 30 -2.74 -3.89 -14.77
C ASN A 30 -2.00 -4.19 -16.09
N LYS A 31 -2.69 -4.75 -17.09
CA LYS A 31 -2.09 -5.11 -18.39
C LYS A 31 -1.47 -3.92 -19.14
N ALA A 32 -1.95 -2.70 -18.92
CA ALA A 32 -1.40 -1.49 -19.51
C ALA A 32 -0.15 -0.97 -18.76
N GLY A 33 0.14 -1.49 -17.57
CA GLY A 33 1.28 -1.12 -16.75
C GLY A 33 0.89 -0.60 -15.37
N GLU A 34 1.78 0.20 -14.79
CA GLU A 34 1.60 0.85 -13.49
C GLU A 34 0.69 2.08 -13.65
N GLY A 35 -0.31 2.19 -12.78
CA GLY A 35 -1.11 3.39 -12.61
C GLY A 35 -0.41 4.44 -11.74
N ALA A 36 -1.07 5.59 -11.58
CA ALA A 36 -0.58 6.62 -10.67
C ALA A 36 -0.47 6.11 -9.23
N ALA A 37 0.56 6.56 -8.52
CA ALA A 37 0.72 6.26 -7.11
C ALA A 37 -0.40 6.87 -6.27
N SER A 38 -0.76 6.20 -5.17
CA SER A 38 -1.64 6.77 -4.15
C SER A 38 -1.02 7.99 -3.47
N ASN A 39 -1.82 8.70 -2.67
CA ASN A 39 -1.28 9.61 -1.67
C ASN A 39 -0.29 8.88 -0.74
N GLY A 40 0.74 9.60 -0.29
CA GLY A 40 1.71 9.12 0.68
C GLY A 40 1.13 9.09 2.10
N VAL A 41 1.48 8.06 2.86
CA VAL A 41 1.15 7.93 4.29
C VAL A 41 2.44 7.80 5.09
N LEU A 42 2.61 8.65 6.10
CA LEU A 42 3.73 8.58 7.03
C LEU A 42 3.39 7.64 8.20
N ALA A 43 4.28 6.71 8.51
CA ALA A 43 4.16 5.86 9.69
C ALA A 43 5.51 5.63 10.38
N VAL A 44 5.45 5.34 11.67
CA VAL A 44 6.57 4.91 12.52
C VAL A 44 6.14 3.61 13.20
N LEU A 45 7.05 2.64 13.30
CA LEU A 45 6.82 1.39 14.03
C LEU A 45 7.09 1.58 15.53
#